data_AF-Q2VYK4-F1
#
_entry.id   AF-Q2VYK4-F1
#
_cell.length_a   1.000
_cell.length_b   1.000
_cell.length_c   1.000
_cell.angle_alpha   90.00
_cell.angle_beta   90.00
_cell.angle_gamma   90.00
#
_symmetry.space_group_name_H-M   'P 1'
#
loop_
_entity.id
_entity.type
_entity.pdbx_description
1 polymer ?
#
loop_
_entity_poly.entity_id
_entity_poly.type
_entity_poly.pdbx_seq_one_letter_code
_entity_poly.pdbx_strand_id
1 'polypeptide(L)' 'MLTGSFNFTKAAQERNAENVVILAGEDVARAYVENWRRHAGHAERYEGR' A
#
# COMPACT_ATOMS: atom_id res chain seq x y z
N MET A 1 1.10 3.02 10.02
CA MET A 1 0.85 2.33 8.73
C MET A 1 -0.51 2.75 8.17
N LEU A 2 -0.60 2.99 6.86
CA LEU A 2 -1.83 3.33 6.13
C LEU A 2 -2.24 2.12 5.28
N THR A 3 -3.48 1.66 5.39
CA THR A 3 -4.03 0.55 4.59
C THR A 3 -5.54 0.73 4.42
N GLY A 4 -6.17 -0.01 3.51
CA GLY A 4 -7.62 0.07 3.28
C GLY A 4 -8.00 -0.48 1.92
N SER A 5 -9.23 -0.19 1.50
CA SER A 5 -9.71 -0.53 0.15
C SER A 5 -9.31 0.52 -0.90
N PHE A 6 -8.81 1.67 -0.45
CA PHE A 6 -8.45 2.79 -1.32
C PHE A 6 -7.31 2.42 -2.29
N ASN A 7 -7.62 2.40 -3.58
CA ASN A 7 -6.64 2.28 -4.65
C ASN A 7 -6.17 3.69 -5.08
N PHE A 8 -4.90 3.86 -5.47
CA PHE A 8 -4.38 5.14 -5.97
C PHE A 8 -4.80 5.42 -7.42
N THR A 9 -6.11 5.53 -7.67
CA THR A 9 -6.69 5.79 -8.99
C THR A 9 -7.69 6.93 -8.94
N LYS A 10 -7.93 7.59 -10.08
CA LYS A 10 -8.92 8.68 -10.18
C LYS A 10 -10.34 8.22 -9.83
N ALA A 11 -10.68 6.98 -10.18
CA ALA A 11 -11.99 6.40 -9.84
C ALA A 11 -12.16 6.22 -8.32
N ALA A 12 -11.12 5.78 -7.62
CA ALA A 12 -11.14 5.65 -6.16
C ALA A 12 -11.26 7.00 -5.45
N GLN A 13 -10.70 8.08 -6.03
CA GLN A 13 -10.78 9.43 -5.47
C GLN A 13 -12.15 10.10 -5.69
N GLU A 14 -12.78 9.89 -6.85
CA GLU A 14 -13.95 10.68 -7.26
C GLU A 14 -15.28 9.91 -7.25
N ARG A 15 -15.25 8.57 -7.23
CA ARG A 15 -16.45 7.75 -7.49
C ARG A 15 -16.72 6.65 -6.46
N ASN A 16 -15.69 6.02 -5.90
CA ASN A 16 -15.87 4.92 -4.96
C ASN A 16 -15.93 5.41 -3.51
N ALA A 17 -16.81 4.81 -2.71
CA ALA A 17 -16.80 4.97 -1.26
C ALA A 17 -15.73 4.03 -0.66
N GLU A 18 -14.47 4.43 -0.76
CA GLU A 18 -13.33 3.66 -0.24
C GLU A 18 -13.04 4.00 1.23
N ASN A 19 -12.53 3.03 1.99
CA ASN A 19 -12.07 3.27 3.36
C ASN A 19 -10.54 3.37 3.44
N VAL A 20 -10.07 4.24 4.35
CA VAL A 20 -8.67 4.34 4.76
C VAL A 20 -8.58 4.12 6.27
N VAL A 21 -7.63 3.28 6.69
CA VAL A 21 -7.37 2.96 8.10
C VAL A 21 -5.94 3.36 8.44
N ILE A 22 -5.79 4.03 9.59
CA ILE A 22 -4.51 4.38 10.18
C ILE A 22 -4.25 3.45 11.36
N LEU A 23 -3.17 2.68 11.29
CA LEU A 23 -2.73 1.76 12.35
C LEU A 23 -1.43 2.27 12.98
N ALA A 24 -1.43 2.47 14.30
CA ALA A 24 -0.30 3.03 15.05
C ALA A 24 0.59 1.98 15.76
N GLY A 25 0.28 0.68 15.64
CA GLY A 25 1.04 -0.40 16.31
C GLY A 25 2.35 -0.75 15.60
N GLU A 26 3.44 -0.90 16.37
CA GLU A 26 4.77 -1.22 15.84
C GLU A 26 4.82 -2.60 15.18
N ASP A 27 4.21 -3.62 15.79
CA ASP A 27 4.25 -4.99 15.27
C ASP A 27 3.52 -5.13 13.93
N VAL A 28 2.39 -4.44 13.78
CA VAL A 28 1.66 -4.39 12.51
C VAL A 28 2.49 -3.66 11.46
N ALA A 29 3.13 -2.55 11.82
CA ALA A 29 4.01 -1.84 10.89
C ALA A 29 5.19 -2.72 10.43
N ARG A 30 5.79 -3.50 11.36
CA ARG A 30 6.88 -4.44 11.08
C ARG A 30 6.46 -5.50 10.05
N ALA A 31 5.31 -6.13 10.24
CA ALA A 31 4.79 -7.15 9.33
C ALA A 31 4.55 -6.60 7.91
N TYR A 32 4.01 -5.39 7.79
CA TYR A 32 3.82 -4.74 6.48
C TYR A 32 5.15 -4.39 5.80
N VAL A 33 6.15 -3.94 6.56
CA VAL A 33 7.50 -3.66 6.03
C VAL A 33 8.18 -4.93 5.53
N GLU A 34 8.08 -6.03 6.28
CA GLU A 34 8.62 -7.33 5.85
C GLU A 34 7.95 -7.84 4.57
N ASN A 35 6.62 -7.75 4.49
CA ASN A 35 5.90 -8.10 3.28
C ASN A 35 6.35 -7.23 2.08
N TRP A 36 6.50 -5.92 2.28
CA TRP A 36 7.00 -5.02 1.23
C TRP A 36 8.40 -5.41 0.77
N ARG A 37 9.34 -5.68 1.69
CA ARG A 37 10.70 -6.11 1.36
C ARG A 37 10.71 -7.42 0.57
N ARG A 38 9.85 -8.38 0.92
CA ARG A 38 9.69 -9.63 0.17
C ARG A 38 9.29 -9.38 -1.28
N HIS A 39 8.35 -8.45 -1.52
CA HIS A 39 7.92 -8.11 -2.86
C HIS A 39 8.96 -7.28 -3.64
N ALA A 40 9.68 -6.39 -2.96
CA ALA A 40 10.76 -5.63 -3.57
C ALA A 40 11.93 -6.53 -4.03
N GLY A 41 12.22 -7.61 -3.30
CA GLY A 41 13.32 -8.53 -3.62
C GLY A 41 13.17 -9.30 -4.94
N HIS A 42 11.96 -9.37 -5.49
CA HIS A 42 11.70 -9.98 -6.81
C HIS A 42 11.11 -8.99 -7.82
N ALA A 43 11.08 -7.70 -7.49
CA ALA A 43 10.64 -6.66 -8.41
C ALA A 43 11.78 -6.24 -9.34
N GLU A 44 11.42 -5.85 -10.56
CA GLU A 44 12.34 -5.26 -11.52
C GLU A 44 12.26 -3.73 -11.47
N ARG A 45 13.39 -3.07 -11.75
CA ARG A 45 13.43 -1.61 -11.83
C ARG A 45 12.59 -1.15 -13.02
N TYR A 46 11.59 -0.32 -12.77
CA TYR A 46 10.84 0.32 -13.85
C TYR A 46 11.69 1.40 -14.51
N GLU A 47 12.04 1.22 -15.78
CA GLU A 47 12.89 2.17 -16.52
C GLU A 47 12.09 3.32 -17.17
N GLY A 48 10.76 3.20 -17.24
CA GLY A 48 9.90 4.19 -17.90
C GLY A 48 10.09 4.18 -19.43
N ARG A 49 9.00 4.22 -20.18
CA ARG A 49 9.01 4.49 -21.63
C ARG A 49 8.14 5.69 -21.90
#